data_AF-A0A1I3LE17-F1
#
_entry.id   AF-A0A1I3LE17-F1
#
_cell.length_a   1.000
_cell.length_b   1.000
_cell.length_c   1.000
_cell.angle_alpha   90.00
_cell.angle_beta   90.00
_cell.angle_gamma   90.00
#
_symmetry.space_group_name_H-M   'P 1'
#
loop_
_entity.id
_entity.type
_entity.pdbx_description
1 polymer ?
#
loop_
_entity_poly.entity_id
_entity_poly.type
_entity_poly.pdbx_seq_one_letter_code
_entity_poly.pdbx_strand_id
1 'polypeptide(L)'
;MSARCLGLLFVLCAACSGCHEFDLFPFYDKEQAQEKARQSNVRSALRGEDGHSRFVGEYIKIGDNGYIKVQGVGLVDRLDGTGEDPPASHLRTMLLEDLRRHEVKDPQKYISSANTALVVVTAYIPPICKKGDTIDVEITLPDGSESVSLAGGWLMPCYLKEMALMKGELHEGKEIVMASGPVLIDALGEQTSVSASALRRGRIPGGAKYVGDDRILTVAIKNEYRTVRMSKLLAERIGRRFHDYDEHGIRRPLAEAKTNARLEMSVHERYRDNYPRYLQCIRSMWLTESPVEKHMRMQELAEQVKFGPAAEEAALRLEAIGPEAIPTLKTGLTSPDLEARFHSGVALAYLGNTDGVPALEEAAAKEPAFRVFALAALSALPDGSAGESLRNLMNLESIETRYGAFRAFSTMSPNDPFIKGVQMDGHFSLHPVESTGHPLVHITRFKKAEVVVFKDDQEFLTPLVLRAGNRVIVQGTAHDHRVTVKRIAPGEQVQEKVVSSQVVDVISAASQLGATYPDIVEMLVQAERQHNLQGHLAIDELPQPGRVYERPRGGQSIPESVKIKSVSEGVTVGSEGVSPNLFNEKPPQDIQSDPEPSVPAAPKKPNLREDP
;
A
#
# COMPACT_ATOMS: atom_id res chain seq x y z
N MET A 1 35.11 3.29 -79.17
CA MET A 1 34.75 4.65 -79.64
C MET A 1 34.93 5.58 -78.45
N SER A 2 36.11 6.19 -78.32
CA SER A 2 36.40 7.63 -78.62
C SER A 2 35.64 8.57 -77.67
N ALA A 3 36.31 9.20 -76.69
CA ALA A 3 37.07 10.44 -76.80
C ALA A 3 36.24 11.68 -76.34
N ARG A 4 36.73 12.29 -75.25
CA ARG A 4 36.84 13.73 -74.94
C ARG A 4 35.93 14.75 -75.66
N CYS A 5 35.24 15.57 -74.85
CA CYS A 5 35.11 17.05 -74.92
C CYS A 5 34.35 17.48 -73.64
N LEU A 6 34.84 18.20 -72.62
CA LEU A 6 35.79 19.31 -72.47
C LEU A 6 35.43 20.58 -73.25
N GLY A 7 34.78 21.53 -72.57
CA GLY A 7 35.21 22.93 -72.41
C GLY A 7 34.07 23.88 -72.79
N LEU A 8 33.78 25.01 -72.15
CA LEU A 8 34.49 25.94 -71.27
C LEU A 8 33.39 26.71 -70.48
N LEU A 9 33.60 27.20 -69.26
CA LEU A 9 34.24 28.50 -69.04
C LEU A 9 34.72 28.64 -67.58
N PHE A 10 36.03 28.88 -67.40
CA PHE A 10 36.65 29.56 -66.25
C PHE A 10 36.34 31.08 -66.36
N VAL A 11 36.37 31.96 -65.34
CA VAL A 11 37.40 32.23 -64.31
C VAL A 11 36.78 33.09 -63.17
N LEU A 12 37.42 33.06 -61.99
CA LEU A 12 37.55 34.10 -60.93
C LEU A 12 36.48 34.18 -59.83
N CYS A 13 36.80 33.65 -58.64
CA CYS A 13 37.34 34.46 -57.53
C CYS A 13 37.71 33.58 -56.32
N ALA A 14 38.89 33.89 -55.77
CA ALA A 14 39.36 33.41 -54.48
C ALA A 14 38.79 34.24 -53.32
N ALA A 15 38.90 33.68 -52.12
CA ALA A 15 38.80 34.29 -50.78
C ALA A 15 37.38 34.56 -50.22
N CYS A 16 36.90 33.62 -49.39
CA CYS A 16 36.50 33.89 -48.00
C CYS A 16 36.53 32.58 -47.19
N SER A 17 37.25 32.63 -46.09
CA SER A 17 37.61 31.57 -45.17
C SER A 17 36.43 31.10 -44.32
N GLY A 18 36.35 29.79 -44.03
CA GLY A 18 35.42 29.25 -43.04
C GLY A 18 34.93 27.82 -43.32
N CYS A 19 35.85 26.87 -43.53
CA CYS A 19 35.49 25.45 -43.36
C CYS A 19 35.39 25.20 -41.85
N HIS A 20 34.19 25.23 -41.29
CA HIS A 20 33.95 24.47 -40.06
C HIS A 20 33.85 23.00 -40.45
N GLU A 21 34.94 22.26 -40.25
CA GLU A 21 34.85 20.83 -39.98
C GLU A 21 33.88 20.67 -38.81
N PHE A 22 32.73 20.05 -39.09
CA PHE A 22 31.84 19.56 -38.04
C PHE A 22 32.59 18.42 -37.32
N ASP A 23 33.14 18.74 -36.15
CA ASP A 23 33.79 17.79 -35.23
C ASP A 23 32.78 16.77 -34.67
N LEU A 24 32.40 15.79 -35.48
CA LEU A 24 31.63 14.60 -35.07
C LEU A 24 32.52 13.48 -34.51
N PHE A 25 33.84 13.54 -34.75
CA PHE A 25 34.82 12.53 -34.31
C PHE A 25 35.05 12.46 -32.78
N PRO A 26 35.14 13.58 -32.02
CA PRO A 26 35.41 13.52 -30.58
C PRO A 26 34.27 12.89 -29.76
N PHE A 27 33.03 12.99 -30.25
CA PHE A 27 31.86 12.39 -29.61
C PHE A 27 31.80 10.88 -29.83
N TYR A 28 32.13 10.43 -31.04
CA TYR A 28 32.13 9.01 -31.42
C TYR A 28 33.19 8.20 -30.64
N ASP A 29 34.39 8.76 -30.46
CA ASP A 29 35.46 8.10 -29.67
C ASP A 29 35.13 8.01 -28.18
N LYS A 30 34.45 9.02 -27.61
CA LYS A 30 34.01 9.00 -26.21
C LYS A 30 32.96 7.93 -25.95
N GLU A 31 32.00 7.75 -26.85
CA GLU A 31 30.96 6.73 -26.71
C GLU A 31 31.54 5.31 -26.84
N GLN A 32 32.46 5.08 -27.78
CA GLN A 32 33.17 3.81 -27.88
C GLN A 32 34.04 3.50 -26.66
N ALA A 33 34.74 4.51 -26.12
CA ALA A 33 35.54 4.35 -24.91
C ALA A 33 34.66 3.99 -23.70
N GLN A 34 33.51 4.66 -23.55
CA GLN A 34 32.53 4.35 -22.50
C GLN A 34 31.97 2.93 -22.65
N GLU A 35 31.66 2.49 -23.87
CA GLU A 35 31.15 1.14 -24.11
C GLU A 35 32.21 0.06 -23.79
N LYS A 36 33.47 0.26 -24.19
CA LYS A 36 34.59 -0.61 -23.80
C LYS A 36 34.77 -0.67 -22.28
N ALA A 37 34.66 0.48 -21.61
CA ALA A 37 34.73 0.55 -20.15
C ALA A 37 33.59 -0.24 -19.48
N ARG A 38 32.34 -0.10 -19.96
CA ARG A 38 31.19 -0.89 -19.47
C ARG A 38 31.41 -2.38 -19.66
N GLN A 39 31.90 -2.80 -20.84
CA GLN A 39 32.18 -4.21 -21.13
C GLN A 39 33.28 -4.76 -20.22
N SER A 40 34.32 -3.98 -19.94
CA SER A 40 35.36 -4.33 -18.96
C SER A 40 34.79 -4.49 -17.56
N ASN A 41 34.02 -3.51 -17.08
CA ASN A 41 33.38 -3.54 -15.76
C ASN A 41 32.47 -4.76 -15.61
N VAL A 42 31.67 -5.08 -16.63
CA VAL A 42 30.83 -6.29 -16.61
C VAL A 42 31.69 -7.54 -16.57
N ARG A 43 32.77 -7.64 -17.36
CA ARG A 43 33.66 -8.81 -17.31
C ARG A 43 34.29 -9.01 -15.92
N SER A 44 34.73 -7.94 -15.28
CA SER A 44 35.32 -7.95 -13.94
C SER A 44 34.28 -8.32 -12.87
N ALA A 45 33.07 -7.75 -12.95
CA ALA A 45 31.93 -8.11 -12.09
C ALA A 45 31.56 -9.59 -12.19
N LEU A 46 31.54 -10.16 -13.40
CA LEU A 46 31.23 -11.58 -13.63
C LEU A 46 32.29 -12.54 -13.11
N ARG A 47 33.53 -12.07 -12.96
CA ARG A 47 34.62 -12.83 -12.37
C ARG A 47 34.72 -12.66 -10.86
N GLY A 48 33.96 -11.70 -10.30
CA GLY A 48 34.06 -11.32 -8.91
C GLY A 48 35.44 -10.72 -8.57
N GLU A 49 36.02 -9.97 -9.51
CA GLU A 49 37.28 -9.23 -9.30
C GLU A 49 37.09 -8.12 -8.25
N ASP A 50 38.17 -7.78 -7.54
CA ASP A 50 38.16 -6.75 -6.50
C ASP A 50 37.64 -5.40 -7.03
N GLY A 51 36.82 -4.73 -6.22
CA GLY A 51 36.13 -3.49 -6.61
C GLY A 51 34.74 -3.70 -7.21
N HIS A 52 34.33 -4.95 -7.49
CA HIS A 52 32.98 -5.27 -7.93
C HIS A 52 32.24 -6.14 -6.92
N SER A 53 31.00 -5.77 -6.60
CA SER A 53 30.19 -6.48 -5.60
C SER A 53 29.69 -7.84 -6.11
N ARG A 54 29.55 -8.83 -5.23
CA ARG A 54 28.87 -10.08 -5.59
C ARG A 54 27.35 -9.91 -5.66
N PHE A 55 26.78 -8.87 -5.07
CA PHE A 55 25.33 -8.72 -4.90
C PHE A 55 24.64 -8.07 -6.09
N VAL A 56 23.52 -8.65 -6.52
CA VAL A 56 22.63 -8.11 -7.56
C VAL A 56 22.21 -6.67 -7.25
N GLY A 57 21.93 -6.37 -5.98
CA GLY A 57 21.54 -5.04 -5.52
C GLY A 57 22.53 -3.92 -5.86
N GLU A 58 23.81 -4.24 -6.08
CA GLU A 58 24.83 -3.26 -6.44
C GLU A 58 24.90 -2.92 -7.93
N TYR A 59 24.15 -3.64 -8.77
CA TYR A 59 24.11 -3.40 -10.21
C TYR A 59 22.80 -2.76 -10.67
N ILE A 60 21.78 -2.81 -9.81
CA ILE A 60 20.45 -2.34 -10.09
C ILE A 60 20.09 -1.12 -9.27
N LYS A 61 19.13 -0.35 -9.78
CA LYS A 61 18.35 0.63 -9.06
C LYS A 61 16.90 0.27 -9.29
N ILE A 62 16.12 0.16 -8.22
CA ILE A 62 14.67 0.02 -8.35
C ILE A 62 14.22 1.33 -9.04
N GLY A 63 13.54 1.19 -10.18
CA GLY A 63 13.07 2.34 -10.96
C GLY A 63 12.04 3.15 -10.17
N ASP A 64 11.49 4.19 -10.81
CA ASP A 64 10.36 4.92 -10.26
C ASP A 64 9.09 4.04 -10.31
N ASN A 65 9.05 3.09 -9.38
CA ASN A 65 7.88 2.29 -9.06
C ASN A 65 7.25 2.91 -7.80
N GLY A 66 7.12 4.23 -7.78
CA GLY A 66 6.40 4.92 -6.73
C GLY A 66 4.89 4.70 -6.83
N TYR A 67 4.18 5.25 -5.85
CA TYR A 67 2.74 5.42 -6.01
C TYR A 67 2.47 6.41 -7.14
N ILE A 68 1.45 6.14 -7.95
CA ILE A 68 0.96 7.12 -8.93
C ILE A 68 -0.21 7.84 -8.29
N LYS A 69 -0.10 9.16 -8.15
CA LYS A 69 -1.21 10.01 -7.70
C LYS A 69 -2.18 10.20 -8.86
N VAL A 70 -3.44 9.87 -8.63
CA VAL A 70 -4.53 10.15 -9.56
C VAL A 70 -5.55 11.06 -8.91
N GLN A 71 -6.13 11.95 -9.69
CA GLN A 71 -7.14 12.88 -9.21
C GLN A 71 -8.31 13.00 -10.19
N GLY A 72 -9.44 13.43 -9.65
CA GLY A 72 -10.65 13.75 -10.39
C GLY A 72 -11.50 14.74 -9.61
N VAL A 73 -12.52 15.30 -10.28
CA VAL A 73 -13.53 16.14 -9.64
C VAL A 73 -14.80 15.33 -9.50
N GLY A 74 -15.30 15.23 -8.28
CA GLY A 74 -16.48 14.44 -7.94
C GLY A 74 -17.61 15.28 -7.38
N LEU A 75 -18.79 14.66 -7.28
CA LEU A 75 -19.95 15.18 -6.57
C LEU A 75 -20.27 14.25 -5.40
N VAL A 76 -20.27 14.81 -4.20
CA VAL A 76 -20.83 14.15 -3.02
C VAL A 76 -22.30 14.55 -2.92
N ASP A 77 -23.20 13.58 -2.86
CA ASP A 77 -24.64 13.78 -2.66
C ASP A 77 -25.08 13.31 -1.26
N ARG A 78 -26.39 13.45 -0.97
CA ARG A 78 -27.04 13.04 0.29
C ARG A 78 -26.57 13.79 1.55
N LEU A 79 -25.92 14.93 1.38
CA LEU A 79 -25.60 15.82 2.50
C LEU A 79 -26.87 16.35 3.15
N ASP A 80 -26.78 16.73 4.43
CA ASP A 80 -27.91 17.21 5.22
C ASP A 80 -27.98 18.74 5.24
N GLY A 81 -28.11 19.33 4.04
CA GLY A 81 -28.09 20.78 3.88
C GLY A 81 -26.73 21.45 4.17
N THR A 82 -25.66 20.66 4.26
CA THR A 82 -24.29 21.13 4.55
C THR A 82 -23.45 21.42 3.30
N GLY A 83 -24.01 21.24 2.12
CA GLY A 83 -23.41 21.55 0.83
C GLY A 83 -23.65 22.99 0.38
N GLU A 84 -23.37 23.27 -0.88
CA GLU A 84 -23.45 24.62 -1.46
C GLU A 84 -23.75 24.58 -2.97
N ASP A 85 -24.07 25.74 -3.57
CA ASP A 85 -23.90 25.92 -5.02
C ASP A 85 -22.43 26.28 -5.29
N PRO A 86 -21.62 25.37 -5.87
CA PRO A 86 -20.18 25.58 -6.00
C PRO A 86 -19.89 26.82 -6.86
N PRO A 87 -18.95 27.70 -6.49
CA PRO A 87 -18.67 28.90 -7.27
C PRO A 87 -18.17 28.58 -8.68
N ALA A 88 -18.34 29.53 -9.61
CA ALA A 88 -17.85 29.37 -10.97
C ALA A 88 -16.32 29.19 -10.96
N SER A 89 -15.87 28.00 -11.37
CA SER A 89 -14.47 27.59 -11.32
C SER A 89 -14.19 26.57 -12.43
N HIS A 90 -12.92 26.32 -12.72
CA HIS A 90 -12.54 25.26 -13.65
C HIS A 90 -13.04 23.89 -13.18
N LEU A 91 -12.94 23.60 -11.87
CA LEU A 91 -13.44 22.36 -11.27
C LEU A 91 -14.95 22.19 -11.48
N ARG A 92 -15.73 23.27 -11.33
CA ARG A 92 -17.19 23.24 -11.63
C ARG A 92 -17.46 22.88 -13.08
N THR A 93 -16.69 23.44 -14.02
CA THR A 93 -16.84 23.11 -15.45
C THR A 93 -16.53 21.64 -15.72
N MET A 94 -15.43 21.11 -15.17
CA MET A 94 -15.06 19.70 -15.31
C MET A 94 -16.16 18.78 -14.76
N LEU A 95 -16.71 19.10 -13.57
CA LEU A 95 -17.79 18.32 -12.98
C LEU A 95 -19.05 18.33 -13.86
N LEU A 96 -19.43 19.49 -14.39
CA LEU A 96 -20.59 19.61 -15.28
C LEU A 96 -20.43 18.81 -16.57
N GLU A 97 -19.23 18.78 -17.14
CA GLU A 97 -18.91 17.95 -18.31
C GLU A 97 -19.02 16.47 -17.98
N ASP A 98 -18.51 16.04 -16.83
CA ASP A 98 -18.59 14.65 -16.40
C ASP A 98 -20.03 14.20 -16.11
N LEU A 99 -20.83 15.04 -15.43
CA LEU A 99 -22.25 14.75 -15.20
C LEU A 99 -23.06 14.68 -16.51
N ARG A 100 -22.73 15.50 -17.51
CA ARG A 100 -23.36 15.42 -18.85
C ARG A 100 -22.96 14.14 -19.57
N ARG A 101 -21.70 13.71 -19.48
CA ARG A 101 -21.21 12.45 -20.06
C ARG A 101 -21.94 11.24 -19.47
N HIS A 102 -22.35 11.32 -18.20
CA HIS A 102 -23.13 10.30 -17.50
C HIS A 102 -24.65 10.50 -17.60
N GLU A 103 -25.12 11.38 -18.50
CA GLU A 103 -26.53 11.60 -18.79
C GLU A 103 -27.39 12.01 -17.56
N VAL A 104 -26.78 12.68 -16.58
CA VAL A 104 -27.50 13.22 -15.43
C VAL A 104 -28.44 14.33 -15.90
N LYS A 105 -29.72 14.24 -15.51
CA LYS A 105 -30.73 15.25 -15.88
C LYS A 105 -30.47 16.56 -15.16
N ASP A 106 -30.55 17.66 -15.91
CA ASP A 106 -30.33 19.04 -15.42
C ASP A 106 -29.13 19.19 -14.47
N PRO A 107 -27.88 18.90 -14.90
CA PRO A 107 -26.71 18.87 -14.04
C PRO A 107 -26.51 20.15 -13.23
N GLN A 108 -26.79 21.31 -13.83
CA GLN A 108 -26.64 22.62 -13.18
C GLN A 108 -27.51 22.74 -11.92
N LYS A 109 -28.77 22.27 -11.99
CA LYS A 109 -29.71 22.31 -10.88
C LYS A 109 -29.36 21.29 -9.82
N TYR A 110 -28.81 20.15 -10.25
CA TYR A 110 -28.42 19.08 -9.35
C TYR A 110 -27.22 19.48 -8.48
N ILE A 111 -26.17 20.06 -9.07
CA ILE A 111 -24.99 20.53 -8.32
C ILE A 111 -25.26 21.74 -7.42
N SER A 112 -26.32 22.51 -7.68
CA SER A 112 -26.65 23.72 -6.90
C SER A 112 -27.46 23.41 -5.64
N SER A 113 -27.65 22.13 -5.30
CA SER A 113 -28.42 21.73 -4.12
C SER A 113 -27.59 21.88 -2.85
N ALA A 114 -28.22 22.32 -1.75
CA ALA A 114 -27.59 22.30 -0.43
C ALA A 114 -27.28 20.87 0.07
N ASN A 115 -27.78 19.83 -0.61
CA ASN A 115 -27.50 18.43 -0.29
C ASN A 115 -26.37 17.84 -1.14
N THR A 116 -25.67 18.67 -1.91
CA THR A 116 -24.57 18.27 -2.77
C THR A 116 -23.35 19.15 -2.54
N ALA A 117 -22.15 18.59 -2.68
CA ALA A 117 -20.90 19.33 -2.65
C ALA A 117 -19.95 18.88 -3.76
N LEU A 118 -19.31 19.84 -4.42
CA LEU A 118 -18.21 19.58 -5.33
C LEU A 118 -16.96 19.23 -4.52
N VAL A 119 -16.28 18.14 -4.87
CA VAL A 119 -15.10 17.67 -4.16
C VAL A 119 -13.95 17.36 -5.11
N VAL A 120 -12.72 17.47 -4.60
CA VAL A 120 -11.53 16.90 -5.23
C VAL A 120 -11.33 15.50 -4.68
N VAL A 121 -11.23 14.54 -5.59
CA VAL A 121 -11.06 13.13 -5.25
C VAL A 121 -9.64 12.73 -5.60
N THR A 122 -8.89 12.21 -4.63
CA THR A 122 -7.50 11.78 -4.80
C THR A 122 -7.36 10.32 -4.42
N ALA A 123 -6.59 9.57 -5.19
CA ALA A 123 -6.19 8.21 -4.84
C ALA A 123 -4.72 7.97 -5.22
N TYR A 124 -4.09 7.01 -4.53
CA TYR A 124 -2.69 6.67 -4.72
C TYR A 124 -2.57 5.22 -5.16
N ILE A 125 -2.21 4.98 -6.42
CA ILE A 125 -2.10 3.64 -7.00
C ILE A 125 -0.75 3.04 -6.59
N PRO A 126 -0.72 1.89 -5.88
CA PRO A 126 0.53 1.25 -5.48
C PRO A 126 1.27 0.65 -6.68
N PRO A 127 2.59 0.39 -6.57
CA PRO A 127 3.42 -0.04 -7.71
C PRO A 127 3.17 -1.44 -8.26
N ILE A 128 2.45 -2.27 -7.50
CA ILE A 128 2.15 -3.66 -7.85
C ILE A 128 0.65 -3.88 -8.01
N CYS A 129 -0.10 -2.79 -8.23
CA CYS A 129 -1.55 -2.81 -8.37
C CYS A 129 -1.95 -3.62 -9.61
N LYS A 130 -2.84 -4.60 -9.42
CA LYS A 130 -3.46 -5.36 -10.50
C LYS A 130 -4.84 -4.80 -10.80
N LYS A 131 -5.29 -4.97 -12.04
CA LYS A 131 -6.65 -4.59 -12.45
C LYS A 131 -7.69 -5.22 -11.52
N GLY A 132 -8.60 -4.40 -11.01
CA GLY A 132 -9.62 -4.80 -10.06
C GLY A 132 -9.24 -4.66 -8.58
N ASP A 133 -7.96 -4.41 -8.27
CA ASP A 133 -7.54 -4.13 -6.89
C ASP A 133 -8.27 -2.88 -6.36
N THR A 134 -8.61 -2.93 -5.07
CA THR A 134 -9.25 -1.82 -4.37
C THR A 134 -8.23 -0.80 -3.89
N ILE A 135 -8.58 0.48 -3.95
CA ILE A 135 -7.73 1.60 -3.54
C ILE A 135 -8.53 2.50 -2.59
N ASP A 136 -7.85 2.99 -1.56
CA ASP A 136 -8.41 4.01 -0.67
C ASP A 136 -8.56 5.35 -1.40
N VAL A 137 -9.66 6.04 -1.11
CA VAL A 137 -9.97 7.33 -1.72
C VAL A 137 -9.92 8.41 -0.65
N GLU A 138 -9.25 9.50 -0.95
CA GLU A 138 -9.26 10.74 -0.17
C GLU A 138 -10.17 11.75 -0.86
N ILE A 139 -11.02 12.41 -0.09
CA ILE A 139 -12.00 13.39 -0.56
C ILE A 139 -11.76 14.68 0.21
N THR A 140 -11.57 15.77 -0.52
CA THR A 140 -11.39 17.09 0.06
C THR A 140 -12.32 18.09 -0.61
N LEU A 141 -12.86 19.01 0.20
CA LEU A 141 -13.50 20.20 -0.36
C LEU A 141 -12.42 21.12 -0.95
N PRO A 142 -12.64 21.70 -2.14
CA PRO A 142 -11.70 22.62 -2.75
C PRO A 142 -11.58 23.92 -1.95
N ASP A 143 -10.46 24.62 -2.12
CA ASP A 143 -10.27 25.97 -1.57
C ASP A 143 -11.38 26.92 -2.02
N GLY A 144 -11.88 27.71 -1.07
CA GLY A 144 -12.98 28.66 -1.32
C GLY A 144 -14.38 28.04 -1.33
N SER A 145 -14.51 26.74 -1.09
CA SER A 145 -15.81 26.10 -0.81
C SER A 145 -16.42 26.64 0.49
N GLU A 146 -17.73 26.92 0.47
CA GLU A 146 -18.56 27.27 1.62
C GLU A 146 -19.27 26.06 2.25
N SER A 147 -19.13 24.86 1.65
CA SER A 147 -19.66 23.61 2.20
C SER A 147 -19.09 23.34 3.61
N VAL A 148 -20.00 23.03 4.54
CA VAL A 148 -19.72 22.93 5.98
C VAL A 148 -19.21 21.53 6.36
N SER A 149 -19.79 20.48 5.78
CA SER A 149 -19.48 19.10 6.14
C SER A 149 -19.78 18.11 5.02
N LEU A 150 -18.93 17.09 4.91
CA LEU A 150 -19.12 15.91 4.06
C LEU A 150 -19.81 14.73 4.79
N ALA A 151 -20.18 14.91 6.06
CA ALA A 151 -20.80 13.85 6.88
C ALA A 151 -22.13 13.36 6.27
N GLY A 152 -22.35 12.04 6.30
CA GLY A 152 -23.51 11.40 5.68
C GLY A 152 -23.50 11.41 4.14
N GLY A 153 -22.46 11.97 3.54
CA GLY A 153 -22.34 12.10 2.10
C GLY A 153 -22.02 10.79 1.39
N TRP A 154 -22.37 10.72 0.11
CA TRP A 154 -22.03 9.63 -0.78
C TRP A 154 -21.34 10.17 -2.03
N LEU A 155 -20.16 9.64 -2.36
CA LEU A 155 -19.46 9.98 -3.60
C LEU A 155 -20.08 9.24 -4.78
N MET A 156 -20.65 9.99 -5.71
CA MET A 156 -21.07 9.47 -7.01
C MET A 156 -19.88 8.87 -7.79
N PRO A 157 -20.12 7.91 -8.71
CA PRO A 157 -19.06 7.37 -9.57
C PRO A 157 -18.21 8.48 -10.19
N CYS A 158 -16.91 8.44 -9.89
CA CYS A 158 -15.94 9.46 -10.29
C CYS A 158 -14.71 8.77 -10.87
N TYR A 159 -14.38 9.10 -12.12
CA TYR A 159 -13.17 8.60 -12.78
C TYR A 159 -11.97 9.47 -12.42
N LEU A 160 -10.88 8.82 -12.01
CA LEU A 160 -9.63 9.50 -11.68
C LEU A 160 -8.59 9.25 -12.77
N LYS A 161 -7.84 10.29 -13.09
CA LYS A 161 -6.80 10.31 -14.11
C LYS A 161 -5.45 10.59 -13.48
N GLU A 162 -4.39 10.13 -14.13
CA GLU A 162 -3.03 10.54 -13.78
C GLU A 162 -2.86 12.03 -14.04
N MET A 163 -2.30 12.72 -13.05
CA MET A 163 -1.99 14.14 -13.12
C MET A 163 -0.48 14.28 -13.20
N ALA A 164 0.05 14.56 -14.39
CA ALA A 164 1.48 14.79 -14.58
C ALA A 164 1.75 16.28 -14.86
N LEU A 165 2.55 16.92 -14.00
CA LEU A 165 3.13 18.23 -14.31
C LEU A 165 4.31 18.02 -15.25
N MET A 166 4.11 18.17 -16.56
CA MET A 166 5.21 18.18 -17.53
C MET A 166 5.39 19.59 -18.09
N LYS A 167 6.60 20.15 -17.90
CA LYS A 167 6.98 21.49 -18.40
C LYS A 167 6.05 22.63 -17.94
N GLY A 168 5.47 22.52 -16.75
CA GLY A 168 4.55 23.53 -16.20
C GLY A 168 3.11 23.46 -16.73
N GLU A 169 2.80 22.47 -17.59
CA GLU A 169 1.45 22.19 -18.05
C GLU A 169 0.95 20.87 -17.44
N LEU A 170 -0.28 20.91 -16.94
CA LEU A 170 -0.97 19.73 -16.44
C LEU A 170 -1.37 18.84 -17.63
N HIS A 171 -0.81 17.65 -17.70
CA HIS A 171 -1.18 16.65 -18.70
C HIS A 171 -2.18 15.67 -18.08
N GLU A 172 -3.35 15.54 -18.71
CA GLU A 172 -4.35 14.55 -18.33
C GLU A 172 -4.01 13.18 -18.95
N GLY A 173 -3.82 12.19 -18.08
CA GLY A 173 -3.67 10.80 -18.47
C GLY A 173 -5.00 10.11 -18.81
N LYS A 174 -4.93 8.78 -18.98
CA LYS A 174 -6.13 7.94 -19.11
C LYS A 174 -6.87 7.83 -17.78
N GLU A 175 -8.17 7.58 -17.85
CA GLU A 175 -9.00 7.18 -16.71
C GLU A 175 -8.58 5.76 -16.28
N ILE A 176 -7.92 5.66 -15.12
CA ILE A 176 -7.32 4.40 -14.66
C ILE A 176 -7.83 3.96 -13.29
N VAL A 177 -8.63 4.78 -12.61
CA VAL A 177 -9.30 4.46 -11.35
C VAL A 177 -10.75 4.94 -11.38
N MET A 178 -11.65 4.16 -10.81
CA MET A 178 -13.04 4.55 -10.57
C MET A 178 -13.31 4.56 -9.06
N ALA A 179 -13.75 5.69 -8.51
CA ALA A 179 -14.09 5.87 -7.10
C ALA A 179 -15.60 6.05 -6.89
N SER A 180 -16.16 5.46 -5.83
CA SER A 180 -17.52 5.72 -5.35
C SER A 180 -17.74 5.11 -3.95
N GLY A 181 -18.66 5.66 -3.17
CA GLY A 181 -19.08 5.06 -1.90
C GLY A 181 -19.41 6.08 -0.82
N PRO A 182 -19.76 5.59 0.39
CA PRO A 182 -20.10 6.45 1.51
C PRO A 182 -18.85 7.13 2.08
N VAL A 183 -18.95 8.42 2.41
CA VAL A 183 -17.82 9.24 2.85
C VAL A 183 -17.66 9.13 4.37
N LEU A 184 -16.52 8.60 4.80
CA LEU A 184 -16.09 8.59 6.19
C LEU A 184 -15.30 9.88 6.49
N ILE A 185 -15.80 10.72 7.39
CA ILE A 185 -15.09 11.95 7.79
C ILE A 185 -13.91 11.64 8.73
N ASP A 186 -12.88 12.48 8.71
CA ASP A 186 -11.66 12.28 9.51
C ASP A 186 -11.85 12.60 11.02
N ALA A 187 -13.03 13.05 11.42
CA ALA A 187 -13.39 13.50 12.77
C ALA A 187 -13.45 12.41 13.87
N LEU A 188 -12.97 11.20 13.58
CA LEU A 188 -13.11 10.05 14.47
C LEU A 188 -12.05 10.12 15.59
N GLY A 189 -12.49 10.37 16.82
CA GLY A 189 -11.65 10.30 18.03
C GLY A 189 -11.38 11.63 18.76
N GLU A 190 -11.75 12.79 18.20
CA GLU A 190 -11.57 14.08 18.89
C GLU A 190 -12.55 14.21 20.07
N GLN A 191 -12.03 14.19 21.32
CA GLN A 191 -12.85 14.18 22.55
C GLN A 191 -13.44 15.55 22.92
N THR A 192 -12.92 16.65 22.37
CA THR A 192 -13.20 18.00 22.91
C THR A 192 -13.81 18.98 21.92
N SER A 193 -13.55 18.84 20.62
CA SER A 193 -14.28 19.52 19.55
C SER A 193 -13.85 18.96 18.21
N VAL A 194 -14.80 18.55 17.37
CA VAL A 194 -14.49 18.17 15.99
C VAL A 194 -13.99 19.41 15.24
N SER A 195 -12.76 19.36 14.74
CA SER A 195 -12.21 20.48 13.97
C SER A 195 -13.01 20.70 12.68
N ALA A 196 -13.28 21.96 12.33
CA ALA A 196 -13.96 22.30 11.08
C ALA A 196 -13.23 21.74 9.85
N SER A 197 -11.90 21.61 9.91
CA SER A 197 -11.09 20.95 8.89
C SER A 197 -11.41 19.46 8.74
N ALA A 198 -11.67 18.73 9.82
CA ALA A 198 -11.96 17.30 9.78
C ALA A 198 -13.34 16.98 9.19
N LEU A 199 -14.29 17.92 9.23
CA LEU A 199 -15.60 17.80 8.58
C LEU A 199 -15.53 18.04 7.06
N ARG A 200 -14.50 18.75 6.60
CA ARG A 200 -14.29 19.15 5.20
C ARG A 200 -13.39 18.20 4.42
N ARG A 201 -12.91 17.14 5.10
CA ARG A 201 -12.12 16.06 4.55
C ARG A 201 -12.76 14.73 4.92
N GLY A 202 -12.66 13.78 4.02
CA GLY A 202 -13.13 12.44 4.27
C GLY A 202 -12.45 11.44 3.36
N ARG A 203 -12.88 10.20 3.50
CA ARG A 203 -12.28 9.07 2.81
C ARG A 203 -13.26 7.95 2.58
N ILE A 204 -12.92 7.09 1.64
CA ILE A 204 -13.67 5.87 1.35
C ILE A 204 -12.70 4.69 1.39
N PRO A 205 -12.66 3.92 2.48
CA PRO A 205 -11.77 2.76 2.61
C PRO A 205 -12.08 1.73 1.52
N GLY A 206 -11.12 1.40 0.67
CA GLY A 206 -11.31 0.51 -0.48
C GLY A 206 -12.35 1.00 -1.49
N GLY A 207 -12.69 2.29 -1.48
CA GLY A 207 -13.78 2.90 -2.25
C GLY A 207 -13.53 3.07 -3.74
N ALA A 208 -12.33 2.74 -4.22
CA ALA A 208 -11.99 2.79 -5.62
C ALA A 208 -11.54 1.45 -6.17
N LYS A 209 -11.74 1.26 -7.48
CA LYS A 209 -11.22 0.11 -8.24
C LYS A 209 -10.23 0.58 -9.29
N TYR A 210 -9.08 -0.08 -9.34
CA TYR A 210 -8.12 0.10 -10.42
C TYR A 210 -8.64 -0.54 -11.71
N VAL A 211 -8.71 0.23 -12.80
CA VAL A 211 -9.21 -0.23 -14.11
C VAL A 211 -8.13 -0.23 -15.20
N GLY A 212 -6.92 0.24 -14.87
CA GLY A 212 -5.75 0.22 -15.76
C GLY A 212 -5.14 -1.18 -15.95
N ASP A 213 -4.03 -1.22 -16.67
CA ASP A 213 -3.24 -2.43 -16.90
C ASP A 213 -2.39 -2.80 -15.67
N ASP A 214 -2.16 -4.10 -15.46
CA ASP A 214 -1.37 -4.58 -14.31
C ASP A 214 0.00 -3.89 -14.22
N ARG A 215 0.29 -3.36 -13.04
CA ARG A 215 1.56 -2.69 -12.80
C ARG A 215 2.67 -3.70 -12.54
N ILE A 216 3.73 -3.57 -13.31
CA ILE A 216 4.97 -4.34 -13.18
C ILE A 216 6.08 -3.46 -12.63
N LEU A 217 7.00 -4.06 -11.87
CA LEU A 217 8.14 -3.34 -11.33
C LEU A 217 9.19 -3.14 -12.42
N THR A 218 9.57 -1.88 -12.64
CA THR A 218 10.68 -1.54 -13.52
C THR A 218 11.96 -1.43 -12.71
N VAL A 219 13.02 -2.10 -13.15
CA VAL A 219 14.35 -2.05 -12.52
C VAL A 219 15.37 -1.54 -13.51
N ALA A 220 16.05 -0.45 -13.15
CA ALA A 220 17.09 0.15 -13.97
C ALA A 220 18.47 -0.46 -13.64
N ILE A 221 19.32 -0.61 -14.64
CA ILE A 221 20.71 -1.03 -14.47
C ILE A 221 21.58 0.22 -14.33
N LYS A 222 22.50 0.22 -13.35
CA LYS A 222 23.46 1.32 -13.12
C LYS A 222 24.26 1.57 -14.40
N ASN A 223 24.51 2.86 -14.71
CA ASN A 223 25.09 3.31 -15.99
C ASN A 223 26.36 2.56 -16.41
N GLU A 224 27.22 2.24 -15.43
CA GLU A 224 28.51 1.57 -15.62
C GLU A 224 28.40 0.10 -16.05
N TYR A 225 27.21 -0.50 -15.95
CA TYR A 225 26.96 -1.92 -16.21
C TYR A 225 25.90 -2.16 -17.29
N ARG A 226 25.44 -1.10 -17.99
CA ARG A 226 24.40 -1.17 -19.03
C ARG A 226 24.89 -1.87 -20.29
N THR A 227 24.81 -3.20 -20.29
CA THR A 227 25.13 -4.05 -21.45
C THR A 227 24.06 -5.11 -21.65
N VAL A 228 23.92 -5.61 -22.89
CA VAL A 228 22.99 -6.72 -23.20
C VAL A 228 23.35 -7.98 -22.40
N ARG A 229 24.66 -8.22 -22.18
CA ARG A 229 25.13 -9.37 -21.39
C ARG A 229 24.70 -9.27 -19.93
N MET A 230 24.89 -8.11 -19.31
CA MET A 230 24.55 -7.90 -17.90
C MET A 230 23.04 -7.98 -17.66
N SER A 231 22.25 -7.31 -18.50
CA SER A 231 20.78 -7.33 -18.41
C SER A 231 20.20 -8.74 -18.52
N LYS A 232 20.64 -9.52 -19.53
CA LYS A 232 20.24 -10.93 -19.67
C LYS A 232 20.61 -11.76 -18.45
N LEU A 233 21.85 -11.62 -17.96
CA LEU A 233 22.28 -12.39 -16.79
C LEU A 233 21.47 -12.04 -15.54
N LEU A 234 21.21 -10.75 -15.28
CA LEU A 234 20.39 -10.33 -14.15
C LEU A 234 18.98 -10.91 -14.25
N ALA A 235 18.34 -10.81 -15.42
CA ALA A 235 17.02 -11.39 -15.66
C ALA A 235 17.02 -12.91 -15.46
N GLU A 236 17.99 -13.64 -16.03
CA GLU A 236 18.12 -15.09 -15.87
C GLU A 236 18.37 -15.48 -14.42
N ARG A 237 19.21 -14.74 -13.69
CA ARG A 237 19.54 -15.01 -12.29
C ARG A 237 18.32 -14.85 -11.39
N ILE A 238 17.60 -13.73 -11.54
CA ILE A 238 16.37 -13.45 -10.81
C ILE A 238 15.29 -14.45 -11.21
N GLY A 239 15.05 -14.64 -12.51
CA GLY A 239 14.05 -15.54 -13.06
C GLY A 239 14.25 -17.02 -12.73
N ARG A 240 15.50 -17.45 -12.49
CA ARG A 240 15.79 -18.81 -12.00
C ARG A 240 15.31 -19.02 -10.56
N ARG A 241 15.41 -17.99 -9.71
CA ARG A 241 14.99 -18.04 -8.30
C ARG A 241 13.50 -17.75 -8.14
N PHE A 242 12.98 -16.82 -8.95
CA PHE A 242 11.60 -16.37 -8.94
C PHE A 242 10.97 -16.64 -10.29
N HIS A 243 10.14 -17.68 -10.31
CA HIS A 243 9.35 -18.09 -11.44
C HIS A 243 7.95 -18.44 -10.95
N ASP A 244 7.03 -18.46 -11.89
CA ASP A 244 5.65 -18.87 -11.68
C ASP A 244 5.29 -19.91 -12.75
N TYR A 245 4.08 -20.44 -12.69
CA TYR A 245 3.54 -21.35 -13.70
C TYR A 245 2.30 -20.72 -14.33
N ASP A 246 2.20 -20.76 -15.65
CA ASP A 246 0.97 -20.32 -16.33
C ASP A 246 -0.19 -21.33 -16.16
N GLU A 247 -1.35 -21.01 -16.74
CA GLU A 247 -2.55 -21.87 -16.70
C GLU A 247 -2.32 -23.27 -17.29
N HIS A 248 -1.25 -23.45 -18.08
CA HIS A 248 -0.85 -24.71 -18.69
C HIS A 248 0.30 -25.41 -17.94
N GLY A 249 0.71 -24.89 -16.78
CA GLY A 249 1.80 -25.43 -15.97
C GLY A 249 3.20 -25.16 -16.54
N ILE A 250 3.33 -24.25 -17.50
CA ILE A 250 4.62 -23.89 -18.08
C ILE A 250 5.32 -22.88 -17.18
N ARG A 251 6.58 -23.18 -16.87
CA ARG A 251 7.42 -22.31 -16.03
C ARG A 251 7.70 -20.99 -16.73
N ARG A 252 7.28 -19.89 -16.11
CA ARG A 252 7.49 -18.51 -16.56
C ARG A 252 8.43 -17.76 -15.60
N PRO A 253 9.58 -17.23 -16.06
CA PRO A 253 10.43 -16.40 -15.20
C PRO A 253 9.72 -15.09 -14.86
N LEU A 254 9.89 -14.61 -13.62
CA LEU A 254 9.26 -13.36 -13.16
C LEU A 254 10.12 -12.11 -13.41
N ALA A 255 11.20 -12.24 -14.16
CA ALA A 255 12.08 -11.14 -14.55
C ALA A 255 12.51 -11.27 -16.01
N GLU A 256 12.39 -10.19 -16.76
CA GLU A 256 12.72 -10.12 -18.18
C GLU A 256 13.57 -8.88 -18.50
N ALA A 257 14.60 -9.06 -19.31
CA ALA A 257 15.40 -7.95 -19.82
C ALA A 257 14.73 -7.33 -21.04
N LYS A 258 14.12 -6.15 -20.88
CA LYS A 258 13.52 -5.42 -22.01
C LYS A 258 14.54 -4.63 -22.82
N THR A 259 15.54 -4.06 -22.15
CA THR A 259 16.65 -3.37 -22.81
C THR A 259 17.97 -3.68 -22.09
N ASN A 260 19.09 -3.19 -22.63
CA ASN A 260 20.39 -3.24 -21.96
C ASN A 260 20.46 -2.42 -20.66
N ALA A 261 19.45 -1.59 -20.37
CA ALA A 261 19.39 -0.68 -19.24
C ALA A 261 18.20 -0.93 -18.30
N ARG A 262 17.23 -1.77 -18.69
CA ARG A 262 15.96 -1.95 -17.99
C ARG A 262 15.54 -3.42 -17.94
N LEU A 263 15.13 -3.84 -16.75
CA LEU A 263 14.44 -5.10 -16.48
C LEU A 263 12.99 -4.79 -16.11
N GLU A 264 12.09 -5.67 -16.50
CA GLU A 264 10.71 -5.70 -16.02
C GLU A 264 10.53 -6.93 -15.13
N MET A 265 9.85 -6.73 -14.00
CA MET A 265 9.72 -7.74 -12.96
C MET A 265 8.29 -7.80 -12.45
N SER A 266 7.73 -9.01 -12.43
CA SER A 266 6.49 -9.30 -11.74
C SER A 266 6.80 -9.73 -10.32
N VAL A 267 5.96 -9.34 -9.36
CA VAL A 267 6.10 -9.79 -7.97
C VAL A 267 5.53 -11.18 -7.83
N HIS A 268 6.31 -12.08 -7.23
CA HIS A 268 5.86 -13.44 -6.92
C HIS A 268 4.71 -13.38 -5.91
N GLU A 269 3.64 -14.16 -6.10
CA GLU A 269 2.39 -14.03 -5.32
C GLU A 269 2.61 -14.08 -3.79
N ARG A 270 3.49 -14.99 -3.33
CA ARG A 270 3.86 -15.09 -1.91
C ARG A 270 4.42 -13.80 -1.29
N TYR A 271 5.01 -12.92 -2.09
CA TYR A 271 5.55 -11.64 -1.63
C TYR A 271 4.61 -10.47 -1.92
N ARG A 272 3.41 -10.70 -2.46
CA ARG A 272 2.50 -9.63 -2.88
C ARG A 272 2.13 -8.70 -1.72
N ASP A 273 1.91 -9.25 -0.53
CA ASP A 273 1.55 -8.50 0.68
C ASP A 273 2.78 -7.98 1.47
N ASN A 274 3.98 -8.25 0.96
CA ASN A 274 5.24 -7.69 1.45
C ASN A 274 6.27 -7.57 0.31
N TYR A 275 5.96 -6.78 -0.71
CA TYR A 275 6.87 -6.61 -1.84
C TYR A 275 8.20 -5.92 -1.47
N PRO A 276 8.32 -5.09 -0.40
CA PRO A 276 9.63 -4.61 0.03
C PRO A 276 10.57 -5.78 0.40
N ARG A 277 10.06 -6.85 1.02
CA ARG A 277 10.83 -8.07 1.28
C ARG A 277 11.30 -8.76 -0.01
N TYR A 278 10.47 -8.79 -1.05
CA TYR A 278 10.86 -9.31 -2.38
C TYR A 278 12.09 -8.58 -2.91
N LEU A 279 12.06 -7.24 -2.85
CA LEU A 279 13.16 -6.40 -3.30
C LEU A 279 14.42 -6.58 -2.44
N GLN A 280 14.29 -6.69 -1.11
CA GLN A 280 15.40 -7.01 -0.22
C GLN A 280 16.03 -8.37 -0.58
N CYS A 281 15.20 -9.38 -0.85
CA CYS A 281 15.64 -10.73 -1.21
C CYS A 281 16.43 -10.70 -2.53
N ILE A 282 15.89 -10.03 -3.57
CA ILE A 282 16.56 -9.84 -4.86
C ILE A 282 17.89 -9.12 -4.71
N ARG A 283 17.94 -8.03 -3.93
CA ARG A 283 19.17 -7.27 -3.71
C ARG A 283 20.27 -8.10 -3.03
N SER A 284 19.88 -9.05 -2.18
CA SER A 284 20.78 -9.97 -1.47
C SER A 284 21.23 -11.19 -2.29
N MET A 285 20.71 -11.37 -3.51
CA MET A 285 21.15 -12.45 -4.40
C MET A 285 22.58 -12.21 -4.89
N TRP A 286 23.38 -13.28 -4.96
CA TRP A 286 24.67 -13.23 -5.66
C TRP A 286 24.49 -13.29 -7.18
N LEU A 287 25.19 -12.42 -7.91
CA LEU A 287 25.15 -12.32 -9.37
C LEU A 287 25.67 -13.60 -10.04
N THR A 288 26.86 -14.05 -9.63
CA THR A 288 27.50 -15.29 -10.08
C THR A 288 28.16 -15.97 -8.88
N GLU A 289 28.12 -17.30 -8.88
CA GLU A 289 28.65 -18.11 -7.79
C GLU A 289 28.96 -19.52 -8.29
N SER A 290 30.16 -20.02 -7.98
CA SER A 290 30.53 -21.42 -8.20
C SER A 290 29.92 -22.33 -7.13
N PRO A 291 29.77 -23.65 -7.39
CA PRO A 291 29.27 -24.58 -6.38
C PRO A 291 30.09 -24.59 -5.08
N VAL A 292 31.40 -24.38 -5.17
CA VAL A 292 32.30 -24.33 -4.00
C VAL A 292 32.07 -23.06 -3.19
N GLU A 293 32.01 -21.89 -3.83
CA GLU A 293 31.70 -20.62 -3.16
C GLU A 293 30.33 -20.69 -2.47
N LYS A 294 29.33 -21.27 -3.14
CA LYS A 294 27.99 -21.48 -2.57
C LYS A 294 28.04 -22.35 -1.32
N HIS A 295 28.79 -23.44 -1.36
CA HIS A 295 28.92 -24.34 -0.21
C HIS A 295 29.60 -23.64 0.98
N MET A 296 30.70 -22.92 0.74
CA MET A 296 31.39 -22.15 1.78
C MET A 296 30.48 -21.09 2.38
N ARG A 297 29.79 -20.31 1.53
CA ARG A 297 28.84 -19.30 1.99
C ARG A 297 27.67 -19.90 2.78
N MET A 298 27.16 -21.05 2.37
CA MET A 298 26.12 -21.78 3.11
C MET A 298 26.58 -22.18 4.51
N GLN A 299 27.85 -22.56 4.69
CA GLN A 299 28.44 -22.87 5.99
C GLN A 299 28.58 -21.62 6.85
N GLU A 300 29.12 -20.52 6.30
CA GLU A 300 29.23 -19.24 7.00
C GLU A 300 27.87 -18.72 7.47
N LEU A 301 26.86 -18.76 6.60
CA LEU A 301 25.49 -18.34 6.92
C LEU A 301 24.85 -19.26 7.96
N ALA A 302 25.19 -20.55 7.99
CA ALA A 302 24.70 -21.49 9.00
C ALA A 302 25.21 -21.17 10.41
N GLU A 303 26.42 -20.63 10.52
CA GLU A 303 26.93 -20.12 11.79
C GLU A 303 26.23 -18.82 12.17
N GLN A 304 26.16 -17.86 11.24
CA GLN A 304 25.61 -16.52 11.49
C GLN A 304 24.13 -16.51 11.87
N VAL A 305 23.30 -17.34 11.21
CA VAL A 305 21.85 -17.35 11.40
C VAL A 305 21.41 -17.72 12.82
N LYS A 306 22.31 -18.33 13.60
CA LYS A 306 22.05 -18.73 14.99
C LYS A 306 22.18 -17.59 16.00
N PHE A 307 22.72 -16.44 15.60
CA PHE A 307 23.01 -15.30 16.48
C PHE A 307 22.20 -14.08 16.06
N GLY A 308 21.38 -13.52 16.95
CA GLY A 308 20.46 -12.41 16.67
C GLY A 308 21.10 -11.26 15.89
N PRO A 309 22.22 -10.67 16.35
CA PRO A 309 22.86 -9.55 15.68
C PRO A 309 23.31 -9.79 14.22
N ALA A 310 23.46 -11.04 13.80
CA ALA A 310 23.78 -11.42 12.41
C ALA A 310 22.61 -12.11 11.68
N ALA A 311 21.54 -12.47 12.40
CA ALA A 311 20.51 -13.35 11.91
C ALA A 311 19.66 -12.72 10.81
N GLU A 312 19.37 -11.42 10.88
CA GLU A 312 18.58 -10.74 9.85
C GLU A 312 19.22 -10.87 8.46
N GLU A 313 20.49 -10.44 8.36
CA GLU A 313 21.24 -10.47 7.11
C GLU A 313 21.50 -11.90 6.66
N ALA A 314 21.85 -12.80 7.59
CA ALA A 314 22.09 -14.20 7.27
C ALA A 314 20.84 -14.89 6.73
N ALA A 315 19.70 -14.73 7.39
CA ALA A 315 18.42 -15.32 6.98
C ALA A 315 17.95 -14.76 5.63
N LEU A 316 18.09 -13.45 5.40
CA LEU A 316 17.75 -12.84 4.10
C LEU A 316 18.63 -13.38 2.96
N ARG A 317 19.93 -13.56 3.21
CA ARG A 317 20.86 -14.15 2.22
C ARG A 317 20.57 -15.62 1.95
N LEU A 318 20.16 -16.39 2.97
CA LEU A 318 19.69 -17.77 2.82
C LEU A 318 18.37 -17.82 2.02
N GLU A 319 17.43 -16.93 2.29
CA GLU A 319 16.18 -16.79 1.52
C GLU A 319 16.45 -16.51 0.03
N ALA A 320 17.45 -15.66 -0.25
CA ALA A 320 17.89 -15.33 -1.60
C ALA A 320 18.53 -16.51 -2.35
N ILE A 321 19.13 -17.47 -1.63
CA ILE A 321 19.60 -18.74 -2.21
C ILE A 321 18.42 -19.59 -2.68
N GLY A 322 17.33 -19.60 -1.90
CA GLY A 322 16.09 -20.33 -2.21
C GLY A 322 15.95 -21.64 -1.44
N PRO A 323 15.13 -22.60 -1.94
CA PRO A 323 14.73 -23.80 -1.20
C PRO A 323 15.90 -24.67 -0.69
N GLU A 324 17.05 -24.66 -1.37
CA GLU A 324 18.25 -25.38 -0.91
C GLU A 324 18.77 -24.90 0.46
N ALA A 325 18.42 -23.68 0.88
CA ALA A 325 18.83 -23.11 2.15
C ALA A 325 17.92 -23.47 3.33
N ILE A 326 16.79 -24.14 3.08
CA ILE A 326 15.82 -24.52 4.13
C ILE A 326 16.48 -25.29 5.28
N PRO A 327 17.30 -26.35 5.05
CA PRO A 327 17.93 -27.09 6.15
C PRO A 327 18.80 -26.19 7.03
N THR A 328 19.52 -25.24 6.44
CA THR A 328 20.36 -24.29 7.17
C THR A 328 19.52 -23.33 8.01
N LEU A 329 18.44 -22.79 7.46
CA LEU A 329 17.51 -21.91 8.17
C LEU A 329 16.87 -22.61 9.38
N LYS A 330 16.55 -23.91 9.28
CA LYS A 330 16.03 -24.68 10.42
C LYS A 330 17.01 -24.74 11.60
N THR A 331 18.32 -24.63 11.35
CA THR A 331 19.30 -24.59 12.44
C THR A 331 19.26 -23.28 13.24
N GLY A 332 18.75 -22.20 12.65
CA GLY A 332 18.51 -20.93 13.37
C GLY A 332 17.28 -21.00 14.28
N LEU A 333 16.29 -21.83 13.95
CA LEU A 333 15.10 -22.07 14.80
C LEU A 333 15.44 -22.74 16.14
N THR A 334 16.59 -23.41 16.23
CA THR A 334 17.05 -24.05 17.47
C THR A 334 17.86 -23.10 18.35
N SER A 335 18.05 -21.83 17.94
CA SER A 335 18.77 -20.83 18.73
C SER A 335 17.99 -20.49 20.01
N PRO A 336 18.67 -20.26 21.14
CA PRO A 336 18.02 -19.70 22.34
C PRO A 336 17.53 -18.26 22.11
N ASP A 337 18.09 -17.56 21.13
CA ASP A 337 17.78 -16.16 20.82
C ASP A 337 16.51 -16.03 19.98
N LEU A 338 15.55 -15.23 20.45
CA LEU A 338 14.30 -14.96 19.74
C LEU A 338 14.55 -14.24 18.41
N GLU A 339 15.52 -13.32 18.34
CA GLU A 339 15.87 -12.58 17.11
C GLU A 339 16.32 -13.56 16.01
N ALA A 340 17.14 -14.56 16.36
CA ALA A 340 17.60 -15.60 15.45
C ALA A 340 16.46 -16.51 14.96
N ARG A 341 15.61 -16.98 15.88
CA ARG A 341 14.45 -17.82 15.53
C ARG A 341 13.45 -17.06 14.65
N PHE A 342 13.18 -15.80 14.98
CA PHE A 342 12.29 -14.92 14.23
C PHE A 342 12.75 -14.73 12.79
N HIS A 343 13.99 -14.29 12.56
CA HIS A 343 14.50 -14.06 11.20
C HIS A 343 14.56 -15.35 10.37
N SER A 344 14.91 -16.48 11.00
CA SER A 344 14.86 -17.80 10.37
C SER A 344 13.43 -18.18 9.97
N GLY A 345 12.47 -17.97 10.87
CA GLY A 345 11.05 -18.22 10.63
C GLY A 345 10.48 -17.38 9.49
N VAL A 346 10.83 -16.08 9.43
CA VAL A 346 10.42 -15.19 8.34
C VAL A 346 10.94 -15.71 6.99
N ALA A 347 12.23 -16.03 6.90
CA ALA A 347 12.81 -16.57 5.67
C ALA A 347 12.17 -17.91 5.25
N LEU A 348 11.93 -18.82 6.20
CA LEU A 348 11.25 -20.09 5.95
C LEU A 348 9.83 -19.89 5.43
N ALA A 349 9.08 -18.93 5.98
CA ALA A 349 7.73 -18.62 5.54
C ALA A 349 7.70 -18.17 4.07
N TYR A 350 8.58 -17.26 3.68
CA TYR A 350 8.70 -16.82 2.27
C TYR A 350 9.26 -17.93 1.35
N LEU A 351 9.97 -18.93 1.89
CA LEU A 351 10.34 -20.15 1.17
C LEU A 351 9.21 -21.19 1.12
N GLY A 352 8.11 -20.99 1.85
CA GLY A 352 6.94 -21.87 1.83
C GLY A 352 7.08 -23.05 2.76
N ASN A 353 7.90 -22.90 3.78
CA ASN A 353 8.14 -23.91 4.79
C ASN A 353 7.51 -23.46 6.13
N THR A 354 6.79 -24.38 6.76
CA THR A 354 5.98 -24.12 7.96
C THR A 354 6.71 -24.35 9.27
N ASP A 355 7.94 -24.88 9.25
CA ASP A 355 8.68 -25.20 10.49
C ASP A 355 8.98 -23.96 11.34
N GLY A 356 8.98 -22.77 10.73
CA GLY A 356 9.16 -21.49 11.41
C GLY A 356 7.92 -20.93 12.10
N VAL A 357 6.73 -21.50 11.88
CA VAL A 357 5.45 -20.97 12.37
C VAL A 357 5.43 -20.77 13.90
N PRO A 358 5.89 -21.72 14.74
CA PRO A 358 5.91 -21.52 16.19
C PRO A 358 6.79 -20.34 16.64
N ALA A 359 7.91 -20.10 15.96
CA ALA A 359 8.79 -18.97 16.25
C ALA A 359 8.16 -17.63 15.83
N LEU A 360 7.40 -17.62 14.73
CA LEU A 360 6.65 -16.44 14.28
C LEU A 360 5.49 -16.10 15.21
N GLU A 361 4.76 -17.11 15.69
CA GLU A 361 3.70 -16.92 16.69
C GLU A 361 4.28 -16.36 18.00
N GLU A 362 5.38 -16.94 18.49
CA GLU A 362 6.07 -16.43 19.69
C GLU A 362 6.52 -14.97 19.51
N ALA A 363 7.15 -14.66 18.38
CA ALA A 363 7.62 -13.30 18.07
C ALA A 363 6.47 -12.30 17.98
N ALA A 364 5.37 -12.66 17.29
CA ALA A 364 4.19 -11.82 17.17
C ALA A 364 3.53 -11.54 18.53
N ALA A 365 3.46 -12.56 19.40
CA ALA A 365 2.89 -12.42 20.72
C ALA A 365 3.76 -11.54 21.64
N LYS A 366 5.06 -11.84 21.74
CA LYS A 366 5.94 -11.29 22.78
C LYS A 366 6.62 -9.98 22.41
N GLU A 367 6.96 -9.76 21.14
CA GLU A 367 7.87 -8.68 20.74
C GLU A 367 7.20 -7.71 19.75
N PRO A 368 6.75 -6.52 20.22
CA PRO A 368 6.15 -5.50 19.37
C PRO A 368 6.98 -5.10 18.15
N ALA A 369 8.32 -5.17 18.21
CA ALA A 369 9.19 -4.84 17.09
C ALA A 369 9.19 -5.90 15.96
N PHE A 370 8.94 -7.16 16.29
CA PHE A 370 8.87 -8.26 15.32
C PHE A 370 7.46 -8.47 14.77
N ARG A 371 6.44 -8.02 15.50
CA ARG A 371 5.02 -8.34 15.28
C ARG A 371 4.53 -8.11 13.85
N VAL A 372 4.76 -6.92 13.28
CA VAL A 372 4.28 -6.59 11.92
C VAL A 372 4.86 -7.54 10.85
N PHE A 373 6.13 -7.90 11.00
CA PHE A 373 6.85 -8.77 10.07
C PHE A 373 6.50 -10.24 10.28
N ALA A 374 6.29 -10.66 11.54
CA ALA A 374 5.87 -12.02 11.87
C ALA A 374 4.47 -12.31 11.31
N LEU A 375 3.53 -11.40 11.50
CA LEU A 375 2.17 -11.53 10.96
C LEU A 375 2.15 -11.53 9.44
N ALA A 376 2.95 -10.68 8.79
CA ALA A 376 3.10 -10.68 7.33
C ALA A 376 3.77 -11.95 6.79
N ALA A 377 4.69 -12.56 7.56
CA ALA A 377 5.28 -13.84 7.21
C ALA A 377 4.27 -14.99 7.35
N LEU A 378 3.47 -15.00 8.42
CA LEU A 378 2.38 -15.97 8.60
C LEU A 378 1.35 -15.87 7.47
N SER A 379 0.96 -14.66 7.04
CA SER A 379 0.01 -14.51 5.93
C SER A 379 0.54 -14.99 4.58
N ALA A 380 1.86 -15.12 4.42
CA ALA A 380 2.48 -15.64 3.21
C ALA A 380 2.45 -17.19 3.12
N LEU A 381 2.00 -17.87 4.18
CA LEU A 381 1.89 -19.32 4.29
C LEU A 381 0.41 -19.76 4.30
N PRO A 382 -0.22 -20.07 3.16
CA PRO A 382 -1.59 -20.58 3.12
C PRO A 382 -1.64 -22.05 3.58
N ASP A 383 -1.35 -22.27 4.85
CA ASP A 383 -1.28 -23.58 5.50
C ASP A 383 -2.08 -23.58 6.81
N GLY A 384 -2.58 -24.76 7.19
CA GLY A 384 -3.38 -24.94 8.40
C GLY A 384 -2.65 -24.52 9.68
N SER A 385 -1.35 -24.77 9.80
CA SER A 385 -0.59 -24.41 11.00
C SER A 385 -0.47 -22.90 11.16
N ALA A 386 -0.26 -22.17 10.07
CA ALA A 386 -0.23 -20.71 10.08
C ALA A 386 -1.61 -20.13 10.42
N GLY A 387 -2.68 -20.73 9.88
CA GLY A 387 -4.05 -20.40 10.24
C GLY A 387 -4.35 -20.60 11.73
N GLU A 388 -3.93 -21.72 12.31
CA GLU A 388 -4.07 -21.99 13.74
C GLU A 388 -3.30 -20.97 14.60
N SER A 389 -2.04 -20.67 14.27
CA SER A 389 -1.27 -19.64 14.96
C SER A 389 -1.93 -18.26 14.87
N LEU A 390 -2.47 -17.88 13.71
CA LEU A 390 -3.20 -16.61 13.56
C LEU A 390 -4.48 -16.58 14.40
N ARG A 391 -5.22 -17.70 14.49
CA ARG A 391 -6.38 -17.81 15.40
C ARG A 391 -5.98 -17.68 16.86
N ASN A 392 -4.86 -18.29 17.28
CA ASN A 392 -4.35 -18.14 18.65
C ASN A 392 -4.02 -16.69 18.97
N LEU A 393 -3.35 -15.98 18.05
CA LEU A 393 -2.97 -14.58 18.21
C LEU A 393 -4.19 -13.63 18.34
N MET A 394 -5.36 -13.99 17.78
CA MET A 394 -6.61 -13.24 17.93
C MET A 394 -7.19 -13.27 19.35
N ASN A 395 -6.74 -14.20 20.19
CA ASN A 395 -7.19 -14.35 21.57
C ASN A 395 -6.32 -13.59 22.59
N LEU A 396 -5.20 -13.00 22.16
CA LEU A 396 -4.27 -12.31 23.04
C LEU A 396 -4.81 -10.95 23.50
N GLU A 397 -4.18 -10.34 24.50
CA GLU A 397 -4.62 -9.07 25.09
C GLU A 397 -4.35 -7.86 24.18
N SER A 398 -3.23 -7.86 23.47
CA SER A 398 -2.80 -6.75 22.62
C SER A 398 -3.71 -6.57 21.40
N ILE A 399 -4.41 -5.44 21.33
CA ILE A 399 -5.36 -5.10 20.26
C ILE A 399 -4.71 -5.18 18.87
N GLU A 400 -3.54 -4.57 18.68
CA GLU A 400 -2.81 -4.62 17.40
C GLU A 400 -2.39 -6.04 17.00
N THR A 401 -2.17 -6.93 17.98
CA THR A 401 -1.88 -8.35 17.70
C THR A 401 -3.13 -9.05 17.21
N ARG A 402 -4.28 -8.82 17.85
CA ARG A 402 -5.54 -9.48 17.51
C ARG A 402 -6.04 -9.06 16.13
N TYR A 403 -6.15 -7.75 15.91
CA TYR A 403 -6.59 -7.24 14.61
C TYR A 403 -5.53 -7.47 13.53
N GLY A 404 -4.24 -7.36 13.87
CA GLY A 404 -3.15 -7.71 12.96
C GLY A 404 -3.21 -9.18 12.50
N ALA A 405 -3.51 -10.11 13.42
CA ALA A 405 -3.72 -11.52 13.09
C ALA A 405 -4.97 -11.76 12.25
N PHE A 406 -6.08 -11.10 12.58
CA PHE A 406 -7.30 -11.13 11.74
C PHE A 406 -7.02 -10.64 10.32
N ARG A 407 -6.31 -9.52 10.16
CA ARG A 407 -5.95 -8.97 8.86
C ARG A 407 -5.01 -9.89 8.09
N ALA A 408 -4.01 -10.45 8.74
CA ALA A 408 -3.12 -11.45 8.14
C ALA A 408 -3.90 -12.70 7.68
N PHE A 409 -4.84 -13.19 8.49
CA PHE A 409 -5.62 -14.38 8.16
C PHE A 409 -6.61 -14.10 7.02
N SER A 410 -7.29 -12.95 7.03
CA SER A 410 -8.24 -12.56 5.97
C SER A 410 -7.59 -12.27 4.63
N THR A 411 -6.31 -11.92 4.62
CA THR A 411 -5.52 -11.84 3.39
C THR A 411 -5.10 -13.24 2.91
N MET A 412 -4.63 -14.09 3.83
CA MET A 412 -4.14 -15.44 3.51
C MET A 412 -5.26 -16.39 3.05
N SER A 413 -6.44 -16.30 3.64
CA SER A 413 -7.55 -17.23 3.43
C SER A 413 -8.90 -16.51 3.56
N PRO A 414 -9.25 -15.59 2.64
CA PRO A 414 -10.44 -14.73 2.73
C PRO A 414 -11.78 -15.48 2.83
N ASN A 415 -11.81 -16.75 2.42
CA ASN A 415 -13.01 -17.59 2.43
C ASN A 415 -13.08 -18.55 3.64
N ASP A 416 -12.12 -18.50 4.57
CA ASP A 416 -12.12 -19.35 5.75
C ASP A 416 -13.35 -19.04 6.64
N PRO A 417 -14.18 -20.04 7.01
CA PRO A 417 -15.40 -19.81 7.77
C PRO A 417 -15.24 -19.08 9.10
N PHE A 418 -14.07 -19.18 9.75
CA PHE A 418 -13.81 -18.56 11.06
C PHE A 418 -13.71 -17.03 10.98
N ILE A 419 -13.22 -16.52 9.86
CA ILE A 419 -13.05 -15.07 9.63
C ILE A 419 -14.01 -14.53 8.56
N LYS A 420 -14.75 -15.41 7.89
CA LYS A 420 -15.65 -15.03 6.79
C LYS A 420 -16.71 -14.09 7.34
N GLY A 421 -16.62 -12.83 6.91
CA GLY A 421 -17.60 -11.81 7.26
C GLY A 421 -18.88 -11.94 6.44
N VAL A 422 -19.88 -11.18 6.86
CA VAL A 422 -21.12 -10.98 6.13
C VAL A 422 -21.05 -9.61 5.46
N GLN A 423 -21.31 -9.57 4.15
CA GLN A 423 -21.40 -8.31 3.43
C GLN A 423 -22.70 -7.60 3.81
N MET A 424 -22.58 -6.37 4.27
CA MET A 424 -23.70 -5.53 4.70
C MET A 424 -24.19 -4.61 3.58
N ASP A 425 -25.48 -4.30 3.58
CA ASP A 425 -26.12 -3.37 2.64
C ASP A 425 -25.48 -1.97 2.70
N GLY A 426 -24.92 -1.61 3.85
CA GLY A 426 -24.21 -0.35 4.10
C GLY A 426 -22.80 -0.25 3.48
N HIS A 427 -22.43 -1.16 2.58
CA HIS A 427 -21.12 -1.18 1.88
C HIS A 427 -19.90 -1.42 2.77
N PHE A 428 -20.02 -2.35 3.72
CA PHE A 428 -18.91 -2.85 4.53
C PHE A 428 -19.08 -4.34 4.84
N SER A 429 -18.04 -4.96 5.40
CA SER A 429 -18.10 -6.33 5.89
C SER A 429 -18.14 -6.37 7.42
N LEU A 430 -19.05 -7.14 7.99
CA LEU A 430 -19.14 -7.39 9.43
C LEU A 430 -18.58 -8.77 9.74
N HIS A 431 -17.61 -8.83 10.66
CA HIS A 431 -16.89 -10.06 11.03
C HIS A 431 -17.11 -10.38 12.51
N PRO A 432 -18.08 -11.25 12.85
CA PRO A 432 -18.14 -11.85 14.17
C PRO A 432 -16.99 -12.87 14.31
N VAL A 433 -16.15 -12.69 15.33
CA VAL A 433 -14.99 -13.57 15.58
C VAL A 433 -15.11 -14.15 16.98
N GLU A 434 -15.30 -15.48 17.05
CA GLU A 434 -15.22 -16.22 18.30
C GLU A 434 -13.82 -16.04 18.91
N SER A 435 -13.76 -15.53 20.13
CA SER A 435 -12.49 -15.23 20.80
C SER A 435 -12.62 -15.42 22.31
N THR A 436 -11.61 -16.04 22.93
CA THR A 436 -11.51 -16.17 24.39
C THR A 436 -10.92 -14.93 25.06
N GLY A 437 -10.37 -13.99 24.29
CA GLY A 437 -9.87 -12.70 24.77
C GLY A 437 -10.99 -11.75 25.21
N HIS A 438 -10.61 -10.61 25.78
CA HIS A 438 -11.57 -9.57 26.18
C HIS A 438 -12.41 -9.07 24.99
N PRO A 439 -13.69 -8.72 25.18
CA PRO A 439 -14.51 -8.18 24.10
C PRO A 439 -13.87 -6.93 23.50
N LEU A 440 -13.88 -6.85 22.18
CA LEU A 440 -13.25 -5.79 21.39
C LEU A 440 -14.04 -5.61 20.11
N VAL A 441 -14.32 -4.36 19.75
CA VAL A 441 -14.79 -4.00 18.42
C VAL A 441 -13.66 -3.24 17.73
N HIS A 442 -13.27 -3.66 16.53
CA HIS A 442 -12.26 -2.98 15.74
C HIS A 442 -12.87 -2.48 14.43
N ILE A 443 -12.53 -1.25 14.05
CA ILE A 443 -12.92 -0.65 12.77
C ILE A 443 -11.70 -0.08 12.05
N THR A 444 -11.81 -0.03 10.73
CA THR A 444 -10.75 0.44 9.83
C THR A 444 -11.12 1.72 9.11
N ARG A 445 -10.14 2.58 8.93
CA ARG A 445 -10.28 3.72 8.00
C ARG A 445 -9.56 3.47 6.68
N PHE A 446 -8.75 2.42 6.58
CA PHE A 446 -7.89 2.13 5.43
C PHE A 446 -8.08 0.71 4.88
N LYS A 447 -7.88 0.57 3.57
CA LYS A 447 -7.97 -0.60 2.69
C LYS A 447 -9.32 -1.29 2.55
N LYS A 448 -10.03 -1.48 3.66
CA LYS A 448 -11.29 -2.22 3.74
C LYS A 448 -12.23 -1.43 4.63
N ALA A 449 -13.50 -1.34 4.25
CA ALA A 449 -14.57 -0.94 5.15
C ALA A 449 -15.03 -2.20 5.88
N GLU A 450 -14.54 -2.42 7.11
CA GLU A 450 -14.86 -3.62 7.89
C GLU A 450 -15.04 -3.30 9.37
N VAL A 451 -15.95 -4.03 10.00
CA VAL A 451 -16.16 -4.02 11.46
C VAL A 451 -15.88 -5.43 11.96
N VAL A 452 -14.93 -5.58 12.87
CA VAL A 452 -14.56 -6.85 13.48
C VAL A 452 -15.01 -6.86 14.93
N VAL A 453 -15.87 -7.81 15.30
CA VAL A 453 -16.40 -7.97 16.65
C VAL A 453 -15.77 -9.22 17.24
N PHE A 454 -14.72 -9.05 18.04
CA PHE A 454 -14.12 -10.15 18.78
C PHE A 454 -14.93 -10.45 20.02
N LYS A 455 -15.21 -11.73 20.28
CA LYS A 455 -16.20 -12.17 21.26
C LYS A 455 -17.58 -11.68 20.80
N ASP A 456 -18.14 -12.45 19.88
CA ASP A 456 -19.33 -12.15 19.08
C ASP A 456 -20.64 -12.12 19.89
N ASP A 457 -20.63 -12.70 21.10
CA ASP A 457 -21.71 -12.62 22.08
C ASP A 457 -21.75 -11.30 22.87
N GLN A 458 -20.83 -10.36 22.61
CA GLN A 458 -20.80 -9.09 23.33
C GLN A 458 -22.05 -8.22 23.06
N GLU A 459 -22.54 -7.59 24.12
CA GLU A 459 -23.76 -6.78 24.07
C GLU A 459 -23.48 -5.29 24.28
N PHE A 460 -24.35 -4.46 23.74
CA PHE A 460 -24.49 -3.08 24.17
C PHE A 460 -25.10 -3.02 25.58
N LEU A 461 -24.49 -2.23 26.46
CA LEU A 461 -24.95 -1.99 27.81
C LEU A 461 -26.09 -0.96 27.80
N THR A 462 -27.26 -1.34 28.32
CA THR A 462 -28.44 -0.48 28.41
C THR A 462 -28.55 0.20 29.79
N PRO A 463 -29.19 1.38 29.92
CA PRO A 463 -29.91 2.12 28.88
C PRO A 463 -28.98 2.83 27.90
N LEU A 464 -29.45 2.96 26.65
CA LEU A 464 -28.68 3.64 25.59
C LEU A 464 -29.62 4.36 24.62
N VAL A 465 -29.10 5.44 24.04
CA VAL A 465 -29.67 6.09 22.86
C VAL A 465 -28.54 6.46 21.92
N LEU A 466 -28.39 5.70 20.85
CA LEU A 466 -27.34 5.87 19.85
C LEU A 466 -27.94 6.30 18.51
N ARG A 467 -27.15 6.98 17.70
CA ARG A 467 -27.49 7.40 16.34
C ARG A 467 -26.50 6.76 15.38
N ALA A 468 -27.03 6.16 14.31
CA ALA A 468 -26.26 5.77 13.15
C ALA A 468 -26.64 6.74 12.01
N GLY A 469 -25.83 7.79 11.86
CA GLY A 469 -26.16 8.93 11.01
C GLY A 469 -27.45 9.63 11.42
N ASN A 470 -28.05 10.36 10.48
CA ASN A 470 -29.18 11.24 10.79
C ASN A 470 -30.55 10.53 10.78
N ARG A 471 -30.59 9.29 10.28
CA ARG A 471 -31.85 8.58 9.99
C ARG A 471 -32.09 7.34 10.84
N VAL A 472 -31.07 6.78 11.47
CA VAL A 472 -31.22 5.55 12.27
C VAL A 472 -30.93 5.84 13.74
N ILE A 473 -31.85 5.42 14.62
CA ILE A 473 -31.74 5.58 16.08
C ILE A 473 -31.84 4.20 16.72
N VAL A 474 -30.93 3.91 17.65
CA VAL A 474 -30.94 2.69 18.48
C VAL A 474 -31.31 3.09 19.90
N GLN A 475 -32.31 2.43 20.48
CA GLN A 475 -32.81 2.72 21.83
C GLN A 475 -32.89 1.43 22.64
N GLY A 476 -32.28 1.44 23.83
CA GLY A 476 -32.37 0.35 24.80
C GLY A 476 -32.85 0.86 26.15
N THR A 477 -33.79 0.17 26.77
CA THR A 477 -34.26 0.49 28.12
C THR A 477 -33.37 -0.19 29.16
N ALA A 478 -33.29 0.38 30.37
CA ALA A 478 -32.36 -0.11 31.39
C ALA A 478 -32.60 -1.58 31.74
N HIS A 479 -31.54 -2.38 31.75
CA HIS A 479 -31.55 -3.82 32.04
C HIS A 479 -32.37 -4.67 31.06
N ASP A 480 -32.68 -4.14 29.87
CA ASP A 480 -33.25 -4.91 28.77
C ASP A 480 -32.13 -5.45 27.87
N HIS A 481 -32.25 -6.72 27.46
CA HIS A 481 -31.38 -7.38 26.48
C HIS A 481 -31.93 -7.27 25.05
N ARG A 482 -32.94 -6.43 24.87
CA ARG A 482 -33.49 -6.07 23.57
C ARG A 482 -33.32 -4.59 23.33
N VAL A 483 -33.03 -4.25 22.09
CA VAL A 483 -32.95 -2.86 21.64
C VAL A 483 -33.81 -2.66 20.41
N THR A 484 -34.32 -1.45 20.31
CA THR A 484 -35.19 -1.03 19.22
C THR A 484 -34.38 -0.15 18.27
N VAL A 485 -34.28 -0.59 17.02
CA VAL A 485 -33.64 0.16 15.94
C VAL A 485 -34.73 0.74 15.05
N LYS A 486 -34.76 2.08 14.94
CA LYS A 486 -35.76 2.80 14.15
C LYS A 486 -35.10 3.60 13.04
N ARG A 487 -35.69 3.56 11.85
CA ARG A 487 -35.39 4.49 10.76
C ARG A 487 -36.45 5.57 10.71
N ILE A 488 -36.03 6.83 10.80
CA ILE A 488 -36.87 8.01 10.72
C ILE A 488 -36.34 8.89 9.58
N ALA A 489 -37.14 9.05 8.53
CA ALA A 489 -36.82 9.91 7.39
C ALA A 489 -38.02 10.83 7.07
N PRO A 490 -37.79 12.10 6.69
CA PRO A 490 -38.88 13.01 6.36
C PRO A 490 -39.78 12.47 5.24
N GLY A 491 -41.09 12.41 5.49
CA GLY A 491 -42.08 11.97 4.50
C GLY A 491 -42.19 10.45 4.32
N GLU A 492 -41.44 9.65 5.07
CA GLU A 492 -41.53 8.19 5.05
C GLU A 492 -42.19 7.63 6.33
N GLN A 493 -42.81 6.45 6.25
CA GLN A 493 -43.28 5.74 7.43
C GLN A 493 -42.09 5.26 8.26
N VAL A 494 -42.21 5.37 9.59
CA VAL A 494 -41.18 4.88 10.51
C VAL A 494 -41.05 3.38 10.36
N GLN A 495 -39.84 2.92 10.07
CA GLN A 495 -39.50 1.50 10.06
C GLN A 495 -38.84 1.16 11.40
N GLU A 496 -39.24 0.05 12.00
CA GLU A 496 -38.79 -0.35 13.34
C GLU A 496 -38.46 -1.84 13.37
N LYS A 497 -37.36 -2.18 14.05
CA LYS A 497 -36.95 -3.55 14.34
C LYS A 497 -36.57 -3.65 15.81
N VAL A 498 -37.02 -4.71 16.48
CA VAL A 498 -36.62 -5.03 17.85
C VAL A 498 -35.74 -6.26 17.82
N VAL A 499 -34.45 -6.08 18.11
CA VAL A 499 -33.41 -7.11 18.05
C VAL A 499 -32.78 -7.33 19.43
N SER A 500 -31.86 -8.28 19.56
CA SER A 500 -31.07 -8.44 20.78
C SER A 500 -30.13 -7.24 20.98
N SER A 501 -29.61 -7.05 22.19
CA SER A 501 -28.56 -6.08 22.51
C SER A 501 -27.18 -6.48 21.96
N GLN A 502 -27.02 -7.66 21.32
CA GLN A 502 -25.73 -8.07 20.76
C GLN A 502 -25.26 -7.08 19.70
N VAL A 503 -23.98 -6.73 19.75
CA VAL A 503 -23.40 -5.71 18.87
C VAL A 503 -23.60 -6.07 17.40
N VAL A 504 -23.42 -7.35 17.04
CA VAL A 504 -23.61 -7.89 15.69
C VAL A 504 -25.04 -7.73 15.18
N ASP A 505 -26.04 -8.03 16.03
CA ASP A 505 -27.46 -7.93 15.68
C ASP A 505 -27.89 -6.47 15.46
N VAL A 506 -27.42 -5.57 16.31
CA VAL A 506 -27.73 -4.14 16.22
C VAL A 506 -27.11 -3.53 14.96
N ILE A 507 -25.84 -3.83 14.66
CA ILE A 507 -25.18 -3.36 13.43
C ILE A 507 -25.93 -3.90 12.19
N SER A 508 -26.29 -5.18 12.19
CA SER A 508 -27.02 -5.81 11.09
C SER A 508 -28.39 -5.14 10.88
N ALA A 509 -29.13 -4.89 11.97
CA ALA A 509 -30.43 -4.23 11.91
C ALA A 509 -30.33 -2.78 11.44
N ALA A 510 -29.33 -2.03 11.92
CA ALA A 510 -29.07 -0.66 11.48
C ALA A 510 -28.72 -0.61 9.99
N SER A 511 -27.87 -1.53 9.51
CA SER A 511 -27.49 -1.58 8.10
C SER A 511 -28.65 -1.95 7.18
N GLN A 512 -29.49 -2.92 7.58
CA GLN A 512 -30.74 -3.25 6.86
C GLN A 512 -31.75 -2.08 6.83
N LEU A 513 -31.61 -1.12 7.76
CA LEU A 513 -32.38 0.13 7.80
C LEU A 513 -31.66 1.28 7.09
N GLY A 514 -30.62 0.99 6.31
CA GLY A 514 -29.93 1.93 5.45
C GLY A 514 -28.74 2.66 6.08
N ALA A 515 -28.28 2.23 7.27
CA ALA A 515 -27.02 2.74 7.83
C ALA A 515 -25.83 2.24 7.00
N THR A 516 -25.00 3.19 6.55
CA THR A 516 -23.76 2.97 5.83
C THR A 516 -22.59 2.75 6.78
N TYR A 517 -21.42 2.38 6.25
CA TYR A 517 -20.22 2.22 7.08
C TYR A 517 -19.89 3.44 7.97
N PRO A 518 -19.86 4.69 7.47
CA PRO A 518 -19.68 5.86 8.32
C PRO A 518 -20.72 5.99 9.44
N ASP A 519 -21.99 5.67 9.16
CA ASP A 519 -23.07 5.74 10.15
C ASP A 519 -22.85 4.73 11.29
N ILE A 520 -22.40 3.51 10.95
CA ILE A 520 -22.07 2.48 11.94
C ILE A 520 -20.84 2.86 12.75
N VAL A 521 -19.82 3.42 12.10
CA VAL A 521 -18.63 3.92 12.79
C VAL A 521 -18.99 5.03 13.78
N GLU A 522 -19.81 6.00 13.38
CA GLU A 522 -20.31 7.06 14.27
C GLU A 522 -21.07 6.48 15.48
N MET A 523 -21.98 5.53 15.23
CA MET A 523 -22.75 4.86 16.27
C MET A 523 -21.85 4.16 17.30
N LEU A 524 -20.82 3.44 16.83
CA LEU A 524 -19.87 2.74 17.70
C LEU A 524 -19.01 3.71 18.50
N VAL A 525 -18.51 4.78 17.88
CA VAL A 525 -17.76 5.84 18.57
C VAL A 525 -18.63 6.52 19.63
N GLN A 526 -19.91 6.76 19.32
CA GLN A 526 -20.86 7.29 20.30
C GLN A 526 -21.08 6.31 21.46
N ALA A 527 -21.20 5.02 21.18
CA ALA A 527 -21.37 3.99 22.20
C ALA A 527 -20.16 3.88 23.13
N GLU A 528 -18.93 3.92 22.60
CA GLU A 528 -17.70 3.96 23.39
C GLU A 528 -17.69 5.18 24.32
N ARG A 529 -18.00 6.37 23.78
CA ARG A 529 -18.06 7.63 24.56
C ARG A 529 -19.09 7.60 25.68
N GLN A 530 -20.20 6.90 25.48
CA GLN A 530 -21.26 6.73 26.48
C GLN A 530 -21.03 5.52 27.39
N HIS A 531 -19.92 4.78 27.20
CA HIS A 531 -19.63 3.51 27.90
C HIS A 531 -20.74 2.46 27.74
N ASN A 532 -21.38 2.43 26.57
CA ASN A 532 -22.40 1.46 26.23
C ASN A 532 -21.83 0.20 25.54
N LEU A 533 -20.52 0.08 25.35
CA LEU A 533 -19.89 -1.16 24.87
C LEU A 533 -19.38 -1.98 26.05
N GLN A 534 -19.61 -3.29 26.03
CA GLN A 534 -19.02 -4.21 27.01
C GLN A 534 -17.49 -4.28 26.88
N GLY A 535 -16.99 -4.17 25.65
CA GLY A 535 -15.57 -4.11 25.31
C GLY A 535 -15.11 -2.71 24.94
N HIS A 536 -13.88 -2.62 24.43
CA HIS A 536 -13.34 -1.38 23.88
C HIS A 536 -13.57 -1.28 22.37
N LEU A 537 -13.74 -0.06 21.86
CA LEU A 537 -13.63 0.25 20.43
C LEU A 537 -12.20 0.66 20.07
N ALA A 538 -11.59 -0.05 19.13
CA ALA A 538 -10.29 0.28 18.53
C ALA A 538 -10.45 0.76 17.09
N ILE A 539 -9.63 1.73 16.68
CA ILE A 539 -9.64 2.32 15.33
C ILE A 539 -8.23 2.29 14.76
N ASP A 540 -8.01 1.53 13.69
CA ASP A 540 -6.70 1.35 13.05
C ASP A 540 -5.56 0.97 14.02
N GLU A 541 -5.86 0.29 15.13
CA GLU A 541 -4.81 -0.27 15.99
C GLU A 541 -4.16 -1.46 15.29
N LEU A 542 -3.09 -1.18 14.55
CA LEU A 542 -2.35 -2.10 13.71
C LEU A 542 -0.88 -2.21 14.16
N PRO A 543 -0.22 -3.36 13.91
CA PRO A 543 1.19 -3.51 14.25
C PRO A 543 2.04 -2.61 13.35
N GLN A 544 3.02 -1.93 13.96
CA GLN A 544 3.83 -0.92 13.27
C GLN A 544 5.30 -1.36 13.10
N PRO A 545 5.96 -0.98 12.00
CA PRO A 545 7.40 -1.18 11.79
C PRO A 545 8.22 -0.14 12.58
N GLY A 546 9.56 -0.26 12.55
CA GLY A 546 10.47 0.79 13.03
C GLY A 546 10.59 0.90 14.55
N ARG A 547 10.10 -0.11 15.29
CA ARG A 547 10.28 -0.19 16.74
C ARG A 547 11.66 -0.73 17.09
N VAL A 548 12.15 -0.34 18.26
CA VAL A 548 13.44 -0.81 18.78
C VAL A 548 13.23 -2.14 19.50
N TYR A 549 13.98 -3.15 19.09
CA TYR A 549 14.16 -4.40 19.82
C TYR A 549 15.37 -4.26 20.75
N GLU A 550 15.15 -4.43 22.04
CA GLU A 550 16.20 -4.42 23.06
C GLU A 550 16.73 -5.83 23.29
N ARG A 551 18.01 -6.06 22.97
CA ARG A 551 18.63 -7.37 23.12
C ARG A 551 18.82 -7.69 24.61
N PRO A 552 18.54 -8.92 25.06
CA PRO A 552 18.74 -9.31 26.44
C PRO A 552 20.18 -9.10 26.91
N ARG A 553 20.35 -8.46 28.08
CA ARG A 553 21.68 -8.30 28.71
C ARG A 553 22.26 -9.67 29.05
N GLY A 554 23.52 -9.91 28.66
CA GLY A 554 24.16 -11.21 28.82
C GLY A 554 23.77 -12.24 27.76
N GLY A 555 23.30 -11.78 26.59
CA GLY A 555 23.01 -12.63 25.43
C GLY A 555 24.19 -13.47 24.97
N GLN A 556 23.93 -14.38 24.02
CA GLN A 556 24.88 -15.37 23.56
C GLN A 556 26.18 -14.72 23.05
N SER A 557 27.34 -15.20 23.53
CA SER A 557 28.64 -14.72 23.06
C SER A 557 28.80 -15.00 21.57
N ILE A 558 29.17 -13.99 20.81
CA ILE A 558 29.34 -14.07 19.36
C ILE A 558 30.69 -14.75 19.06
N PRO A 559 30.73 -15.85 18.31
CA PRO A 559 31.98 -16.51 17.93
C PRO A 559 32.88 -15.57 17.13
N GLU A 560 34.20 -15.72 17.26
CA GLU A 560 35.18 -14.94 16.46
C GLU A 560 35.02 -15.17 14.95
N SER A 561 34.44 -16.30 14.52
CA SER A 561 34.15 -16.57 13.11
C SER A 561 33.04 -15.67 12.54
N VAL A 562 32.17 -15.13 13.40
CA VAL A 562 31.04 -14.29 13.01
C VAL A 562 31.46 -12.82 12.99
N LYS A 563 31.78 -12.33 11.80
CA LYS A 563 32.23 -10.94 11.59
C LYS A 563 31.04 -9.97 11.61
N ILE A 564 30.89 -9.21 12.69
CA ILE A 564 29.87 -8.16 12.83
C ILE A 564 30.57 -6.81 13.03
N LYS A 565 30.15 -5.78 12.30
CA LYS A 565 30.78 -4.44 12.35
C LYS A 565 30.57 -3.74 13.69
N SER A 566 29.41 -3.89 14.30
CA SER A 566 29.05 -3.32 15.60
C SER A 566 27.84 -4.05 16.17
N VAL A 567 27.85 -4.34 17.46
CA VAL A 567 26.69 -4.90 18.17
C VAL A 567 26.14 -3.79 19.06
N SER A 568 24.89 -3.41 18.82
CA SER A 568 24.15 -2.46 19.67
C SER A 568 23.25 -3.21 20.65
N GLU A 569 23.00 -2.60 21.82
CA GLU A 569 22.02 -3.14 22.77
C GLU A 569 20.59 -3.11 22.20
N GLY A 570 20.21 -2.01 21.52
CA GLY A 570 18.95 -1.88 20.78
C GLY A 570 19.14 -1.87 19.27
N VAL A 571 18.21 -2.49 18.52
CA VAL A 571 18.17 -2.42 17.05
C VAL A 571 16.78 -2.01 16.58
N THR A 572 16.70 -1.04 15.67
CA THR A 572 15.44 -0.68 15.02
C THR A 572 15.08 -1.74 13.98
N VAL A 573 13.94 -2.38 14.14
CA VAL A 573 13.48 -3.44 13.23
C VAL A 573 12.63 -2.82 12.12
N GLY A 574 13.18 -2.80 10.91
CA GLY A 574 12.54 -2.25 9.74
C GLY A 574 12.36 -0.73 9.77
N SER A 575 11.56 -0.21 8.84
CA SER A 575 11.21 1.19 8.69
C SER A 575 9.94 1.31 7.83
N GLU A 576 9.37 2.52 7.72
CA GLU A 576 8.19 2.74 6.87
C GLU A 576 8.40 2.26 5.42
N GLY A 577 9.58 2.51 4.85
CA GLY A 577 9.91 2.12 3.46
C GLY A 577 10.08 0.61 3.23
N VAL A 578 10.21 -0.18 4.30
CA VAL A 578 10.31 -1.66 4.23
C VAL A 578 9.17 -2.36 4.97
N SER A 579 8.15 -1.60 5.37
CA SER A 579 6.95 -2.12 6.01
C SER A 579 6.17 -3.05 5.07
N PRO A 580 5.66 -4.20 5.55
CA PRO A 580 4.78 -5.04 4.76
C PRO A 580 3.58 -4.23 4.29
N ASN A 581 3.38 -4.18 2.97
CA ASN A 581 2.27 -3.42 2.40
C ASN A 581 0.91 -3.95 2.86
N LEU A 582 0.81 -5.16 3.42
CA LEU A 582 -0.34 -5.67 4.18
C LEU A 582 -0.89 -4.70 5.23
N PHE A 583 -0.01 -4.05 5.99
CA PHE A 583 -0.37 -3.24 7.16
C PHE A 583 -0.25 -1.73 6.94
N ASN A 584 0.29 -1.29 5.80
CA ASN A 584 0.43 0.14 5.52
C ASN A 584 -0.93 0.86 5.57
N GLU A 585 -0.99 1.89 6.39
CA GLU A 585 -2.15 2.78 6.51
C GLU A 585 -2.10 3.86 5.42
N LYS A 586 -0.95 4.48 5.17
CA LYS A 586 -0.87 5.66 4.28
C LYS A 586 0.04 5.44 3.08
N PRO A 587 -0.21 6.14 1.95
CA PRO A 587 0.85 6.36 0.98
C PRO A 587 2.00 7.15 1.64
N PRO A 588 3.26 6.96 1.20
CA PRO A 588 4.42 7.66 1.77
C PRO A 588 4.24 9.19 1.77
N GLN A 589 4.65 9.86 2.86
CA GLN A 589 4.47 11.31 3.07
C GLN A 589 5.09 12.18 1.96
N ASP A 590 6.18 11.72 1.35
CA ASP A 590 6.89 12.43 0.26
C ASP A 590 6.01 12.69 -0.99
N ILE A 591 4.92 11.93 -1.15
CA ILE A 591 3.98 12.05 -2.28
C ILE A 591 2.76 12.92 -1.91
N GLN A 592 2.52 13.11 -0.60
CA GLN A 592 1.46 13.99 -0.09
C GLN A 592 1.89 15.46 -0.09
N SER A 593 3.20 15.74 -0.15
CA SER A 593 3.76 17.10 -0.09
C SER A 593 3.82 17.86 -1.42
N ASP A 594 3.28 17.31 -2.52
CA ASP A 594 3.11 18.11 -3.72
C ASP A 594 2.17 19.29 -3.39
N PRO A 595 2.62 20.56 -3.56
CA PRO A 595 1.75 21.70 -3.32
C PRO A 595 0.51 21.55 -4.18
N GLU A 596 -0.66 21.70 -3.56
CA GLU A 596 -1.93 21.76 -4.28
C GLU A 596 -1.76 22.69 -5.49
N PRO A 597 -2.24 22.30 -6.69
CA PRO A 597 -2.13 23.16 -7.85
C PRO A 597 -2.88 24.45 -7.54
N SER A 598 -2.14 25.51 -7.24
CA SER A 598 -2.69 26.85 -7.09
C SER A 598 -3.35 27.21 -8.41
N VAL A 599 -4.68 27.26 -8.43
CA VAL A 599 -5.42 27.73 -9.59
C VAL A 599 -4.91 29.15 -9.91
N PRO A 600 -4.50 29.45 -11.15
CA PRO A 600 -4.03 30.78 -11.50
C PRO A 600 -5.14 31.79 -11.19
N ALA A 601 -4.83 32.73 -10.29
CA ALA A 601 -5.76 33.78 -9.91
C ALA A 601 -6.29 34.51 -11.15
N ALA A 602 -7.60 34.72 -11.20
CA ALA A 602 -8.25 35.43 -12.29
C ALA A 602 -7.54 36.78 -12.56
N PRO A 603 -7.38 37.20 -13.83
CA PRO A 603 -6.68 38.43 -14.16
C PRO A 603 -7.36 39.61 -13.46
N LYS A 604 -6.61 40.31 -12.61
CA LYS A 604 -7.05 41.55 -11.95
C LYS A 604 -7.53 42.50 -13.03
N LYS A 605 -8.80 42.93 -12.94
CA LYS A 605 -9.33 44.01 -13.79
C LYS A 605 -8.43 45.24 -13.63
N PRO A 606 -8.07 45.93 -14.73
CA PRO A 606 -7.28 47.15 -14.63
C PRO A 606 -8.06 48.21 -13.85
N ASN A 607 -7.45 48.73 -12.79
CA ASN A 607 -7.95 49.89 -12.06
C ASN A 607 -8.16 51.04 -13.04
N LEU A 608 -9.42 51.43 -13.25
CA LEU A 608 -9.75 52.73 -13.79
C LEU A 608 -9.26 53.76 -12.77
N ARG A 609 -8.18 54.46 -13.13
CA ARG A 609 -7.77 55.67 -12.44
C ARG A 609 -8.87 56.70 -12.61
N GLU A 610 -9.40 57.19 -11.51
CA GLU A 610 -10.01 58.51 -11.46
C GLU A 610 -8.86 59.51 -11.65
N ASP A 611 -8.95 60.28 -12.73
CA ASP A 611 -8.11 61.45 -13.03
C ASP A 611 -8.93 62.72 -12.72
N PRO A 612 -8.25 63.86 -12.48
CA PRO A 612 -8.18 64.54 -11.18
C PRO A 612 -9.32 65.51 -10.82
#